data_AF-A0A1S3JFE1-F1
#
_entry.id   AF-A0A1S3JFE1-F1
#
_cell.length_a   1.000
_cell.length_b   1.000
_cell.length_c   1.000
_cell.angle_alpha   90.00
_cell.angle_beta   90.00
_cell.angle_gamma   90.00
#
_symmetry.space_group_name_H-M   'P 1'
#
loop_
_entity.id
_entity.type
_entity.pdbx_description
1 polymer ?
#
loop_
_entity_poly.entity_id
_entity_poly.type
_entity_poly.pdbx_seq_one_letter_code
_entity_poly.pdbx_strand_id
1 'polypeptide(L)'
;MADKKPDSGSDSESADEPVVGNVNKFAVVPPGYSGRPKKGHLIFDACFESGNLGRVDFITDYEYDLFIRPDTCNPRFRVWFNFTVENVKADQRVIFNIVNFSKTKSLYREGMTPLVKSTSRPKWVRIPTKHVYYYRCPDHRKNYVMSFAFCFDKETDVYQFSYCYPYSYTRLQNYLDNIEKRNLDFVQRELVALSVQQRRLDLLVITNPENLEPEEKQKVVFLTARVHPGETPASYVCQGIIDFLISSHPIAKILRDHLVFKIVPMLNPDGVYLGNYRCSLMGFDLNRHWMEPSPWAHPTLYATKNLLLEMDRNENVEVDFYIDIHAHSTLMNGFMYGNVYDDSGKFEKHAIFPKLLDQNAEDFSLNNTNFNRDSVKAGTGRRTLGGCLDESHCYTLEVSFFSYLTNGASTALPYTEEAYMKLGRNLARTFLDYYKLTGFISAKPSSSIVPKPGRHSAKDRNKAERAASEPLRYSQEESYEQQERGAYYTASKGTSNEYESPASQRHSRHN
;
A
#
# COMPACT_ATOMS: atom_id res chain seq x y z
N MET A 1 -30.60 2.15 42.56
CA MET A 1 -29.84 1.32 43.52
C MET A 1 -28.93 0.43 42.70
N ALA A 2 -27.61 0.50 42.70
CA ALA A 2 -26.65 1.29 43.47
C ALA A 2 -25.51 1.71 42.53
N ASP A 3 -24.97 2.90 42.80
CA ASP A 3 -23.86 3.54 42.09
C ASP A 3 -22.56 2.73 42.16
N LYS A 4 -21.87 2.62 41.02
CA LYS A 4 -20.43 2.38 40.99
C LYS A 4 -19.77 3.58 40.31
N LYS A 5 -19.11 4.40 41.12
CA LYS A 5 -18.19 5.46 40.70
C LYS A 5 -17.12 4.89 39.76
N PRO A 6 -16.72 5.62 38.70
CA PRO A 6 -15.49 5.31 37.99
C PRO A 6 -14.30 5.64 38.88
N ASP A 7 -13.36 4.71 38.95
CA ASP A 7 -12.12 4.78 39.71
C ASP A 7 -11.24 5.89 39.14
N SER A 8 -11.00 6.92 39.94
CA SER A 8 -10.06 8.01 39.66
C SER A 8 -8.64 7.51 39.91
N GLY A 9 -8.09 6.79 38.94
CA GLY A 9 -6.67 6.46 38.90
C GLY A 9 -5.87 7.73 38.61
N SER A 10 -5.04 8.13 39.56
CA SER A 10 -4.15 9.28 39.50
C SER A 10 -3.26 9.26 38.25
N ASP A 11 -3.58 10.12 37.28
CA ASP A 11 -2.67 10.55 36.24
C ASP A 11 -1.48 11.27 36.89
N SER A 12 -0.40 10.52 37.09
CA SER A 12 0.93 11.14 37.16
C SER A 12 1.37 11.39 35.73
N GLU A 13 0.85 12.46 35.15
CA GLU A 13 1.40 13.10 33.96
C GLU A 13 2.83 13.54 34.29
N SER A 14 3.80 12.65 34.07
CA SER A 14 5.14 13.12 33.72
C SER A 14 4.98 13.91 32.42
N ALA A 15 5.33 15.19 32.45
CA ALA A 15 5.23 16.15 31.36
C ALA A 15 6.06 15.70 30.13
N ASP A 16 5.54 14.73 29.37
CA ASP A 16 5.97 14.51 27.99
C ASP A 16 5.35 15.63 27.17
N GLU A 17 6.18 16.58 26.72
CA GLU A 17 5.72 17.61 25.79
C GLU A 17 4.91 16.96 24.66
N PRO A 18 3.67 17.40 24.41
CA PRO A 18 2.85 16.82 23.37
C PRO A 18 3.58 16.98 22.04
N VAL A 19 3.82 15.87 21.35
CA VAL A 19 4.42 15.87 20.01
C VAL A 19 3.37 16.36 19.02
N VAL A 20 3.30 17.67 18.78
CA VAL A 20 2.24 18.32 17.98
C VAL A 20 2.58 18.39 16.48
N GLY A 21 3.85 18.21 16.10
CA GLY A 21 4.32 18.40 14.72
C GLY A 21 5.37 17.37 14.29
N ASN A 22 5.81 17.47 13.04
CA ASN A 22 6.96 16.73 12.54
C ASN A 22 8.26 17.48 12.86
N VAL A 23 9.37 16.75 13.04
CA VAL A 23 10.70 17.36 13.04
C VAL A 23 10.99 18.00 11.70
N ASN A 24 11.61 19.19 11.72
CA ASN A 24 11.96 19.96 10.53
C ASN A 24 13.44 20.33 10.60
N LYS A 25 14.27 19.68 9.79
CA LYS A 25 15.74 19.87 9.77
C LYS A 25 16.34 19.96 11.18
N PHE A 26 15.89 19.07 12.06
CA PHE A 26 16.25 19.05 13.47
C PHE A 26 17.60 18.38 13.67
N ALA A 27 18.62 19.19 13.99
CA ALA A 27 19.94 18.69 14.33
C ALA A 27 19.97 18.17 15.77
N VAL A 28 20.23 16.87 15.93
CA VAL A 28 20.35 16.25 17.24
C VAL A 28 21.81 16.35 17.67
N VAL A 29 22.04 17.03 18.80
CA VAL A 29 23.37 17.25 19.38
C VAL A 29 23.44 16.73 20.81
N PRO A 30 24.62 16.35 21.31
CA PRO A 30 24.77 15.91 22.69
C PRO A 30 24.27 16.98 23.69
N PRO A 31 23.64 16.59 24.82
CA PRO A 31 23.22 17.52 25.86
C PRO A 31 24.38 18.41 26.33
N GLY A 32 24.13 19.72 26.41
CA GLY A 32 25.15 20.72 26.79
C GLY A 32 26.07 21.19 25.65
N TYR A 33 25.92 20.64 24.43
CA TYR A 33 26.64 21.15 23.26
C TYR A 33 26.09 22.51 22.81
N SER A 34 26.95 23.53 22.76
CA SER A 34 26.56 24.92 22.40
C SER A 34 27.11 25.40 21.06
N GLY A 35 27.84 24.55 20.33
CA GLY A 35 28.41 24.90 19.02
C GLY A 35 27.44 24.70 17.86
N ARG A 36 27.88 25.03 16.63
CA ARG A 36 27.17 24.64 15.41
C ARG A 36 27.21 23.11 15.23
N PRO A 37 26.13 22.47 14.74
CA PRO A 37 26.15 21.04 14.45
C PRO A 37 27.38 20.65 13.63
N LYS A 38 28.15 19.68 14.13
CA LYS A 38 29.31 19.13 13.44
C LYS A 38 28.86 17.98 12.54
N LYS A 39 29.72 17.59 11.60
CA LYS A 39 29.49 16.39 10.79
C LYS A 39 29.35 15.16 11.71
N GLY A 40 28.31 14.36 11.48
CA GLY A 40 27.91 13.25 12.34
C GLY A 40 26.88 13.63 13.41
N HIS A 41 26.61 14.92 13.65
CA HIS A 41 25.41 15.32 14.40
C HIS A 41 24.22 15.20 13.45
N LEU A 42 23.50 14.08 13.56
CA LEU A 42 22.45 13.72 12.62
C LEU A 42 21.36 14.79 12.56
N ILE A 43 20.94 15.12 11.34
CA ILE A 43 19.85 16.07 11.09
C ILE A 43 18.65 15.26 10.59
N PHE A 44 17.55 15.33 11.34
CA PHE A 44 16.31 14.62 11.03
C PHE A 44 15.29 15.56 10.40
N ASP A 45 14.61 15.09 9.38
CA ASP A 45 13.52 15.84 8.76
C ASP A 45 12.36 14.91 8.39
N ALA A 46 11.15 15.34 8.70
CA ALA A 46 9.90 14.72 8.29
C ALA A 46 8.89 15.77 7.80
N CYS A 47 9.34 17.01 7.53
CA CYS A 47 8.50 18.11 7.09
C CYS A 47 8.28 18.09 5.56
N PHE A 48 7.81 16.96 5.06
CA PHE A 48 7.48 16.74 3.64
C PHE A 48 6.21 15.89 3.50
N GLU A 49 5.68 15.78 2.29
CA GLU A 49 4.46 15.02 2.03
C GLU A 49 4.57 13.56 2.50
N SER A 50 3.57 13.09 3.26
CA SER A 50 3.54 11.77 3.90
C SER A 50 4.68 11.52 4.91
N GLY A 51 5.44 12.55 5.29
CA GLY A 51 6.44 12.49 6.34
C GLY A 51 5.81 12.33 7.72
N ASN A 52 6.42 11.51 8.58
CA ASN A 52 6.01 11.36 9.98
C ASN A 52 7.20 10.94 10.84
N LEU A 53 7.62 11.87 11.69
CA LEU A 53 8.49 11.67 12.84
C LEU A 53 8.38 12.95 13.66
N GLY A 54 7.96 12.85 14.92
CA GLY A 54 7.58 14.04 15.67
C GLY A 54 8.58 14.53 16.70
N ARG A 55 9.41 13.63 17.24
CA ARG A 55 10.48 13.98 18.18
C ARG A 55 11.61 12.97 18.08
N VAL A 56 12.84 13.45 18.33
CA VAL A 56 14.05 12.63 18.38
C VAL A 56 14.83 13.02 19.62
N ASP A 57 15.12 12.03 20.46
CA ASP A 57 15.92 12.21 21.65
C ASP A 57 17.31 11.61 21.45
N PHE A 58 18.32 12.37 21.85
CA PHE A 58 19.71 11.90 21.92
C PHE A 58 19.88 11.04 23.17
N ILE A 59 20.29 9.78 22.99
CA ILE A 59 20.60 8.88 24.11
C ILE A 59 22.13 8.80 24.27
N THR A 60 22.83 8.45 23.19
CA THR A 60 24.29 8.46 23.10
C THR A 60 24.73 8.86 21.70
N ASP A 61 26.04 8.98 21.46
CA ASP A 61 26.58 9.20 20.11
C ASP A 61 26.16 8.13 19.09
N TYR A 62 25.72 6.96 19.57
CA TYR A 62 25.35 5.79 18.78
C TYR A 62 23.86 5.43 18.90
N GLU A 63 23.06 6.14 19.68
CA GLU A 63 21.69 5.71 20.01
C GLU A 63 20.73 6.89 20.09
N TYR A 64 19.57 6.73 19.45
CA TYR A 64 18.54 7.76 19.35
C TYR A 64 17.16 7.14 19.55
N ASP A 65 16.35 7.76 20.40
CA ASP A 65 14.95 7.42 20.57
C ASP A 65 14.09 8.28 19.64
N LEU A 66 13.26 7.61 18.85
CA LEU A 66 12.41 8.17 17.81
C LEU A 66 10.94 8.05 18.23
N PHE A 67 10.24 9.17 18.21
CA PHE A 67 8.83 9.26 18.57
C PHE A 67 7.99 9.56 17.33
N ILE A 68 7.15 8.61 16.95
CA ILE A 68 6.16 8.79 15.87
C ILE A 68 5.17 9.88 16.29
N ARG A 69 4.90 10.83 15.38
CA ARG A 69 3.84 11.82 15.58
C ARG A 69 2.49 11.11 15.53
N PRO A 70 1.59 11.34 16.51
CA PRO A 70 0.25 10.78 16.44
C PRO A 70 -0.50 11.30 15.20
N ASP A 71 -1.49 10.53 14.75
CA ASP A 71 -2.41 11.00 13.72
C ASP A 71 -3.00 12.37 14.10
N THR A 72 -3.18 13.22 13.09
CA THR A 72 -3.71 14.57 13.27
C THR A 72 -5.07 14.52 13.95
N CYS A 73 -5.25 15.32 15.01
CA CYS A 73 -6.45 15.34 15.85
C CYS A 73 -6.81 13.96 16.48
N ASN A 74 -5.88 12.99 16.53
CA ASN A 74 -6.12 11.69 17.15
C ASN A 74 -4.86 11.12 17.84
N PRO A 75 -4.76 11.20 19.18
CA PRO A 75 -3.57 10.76 19.92
C PRO A 75 -3.44 9.24 20.02
N ARG A 76 -4.34 8.43 19.46
CA ARG A 76 -4.33 6.97 19.64
C ARG A 76 -3.48 6.22 18.60
N PHE A 77 -3.31 6.78 17.41
CA PHE A 77 -2.65 6.06 16.30
C PHE A 77 -1.22 6.55 16.10
N ARG A 78 -0.26 5.64 16.27
CA ARG A 78 1.18 5.82 16.06
C ARG A 78 1.75 4.55 15.44
N VAL A 79 1.85 4.52 14.11
CA VAL A 79 2.32 3.34 13.36
C VAL A 79 3.17 3.76 12.16
N TRP A 80 2.65 4.68 11.33
CA TRP A 80 3.35 5.16 10.15
C TRP A 80 4.52 6.08 10.55
N PHE A 81 5.69 5.82 10.01
CA PHE A 81 6.84 6.73 10.05
C PHE A 81 7.45 6.84 8.66
N ASN A 82 7.95 8.03 8.35
CA ASN A 82 8.64 8.33 7.11
C ASN A 82 9.48 9.60 7.34
N PHE A 83 10.80 9.46 7.38
CA PHE A 83 11.69 10.57 7.72
C PHE A 83 13.01 10.43 6.98
N THR A 84 13.75 11.53 6.92
CA THR A 84 15.09 11.60 6.36
C THR A 84 16.12 11.91 7.43
N VAL A 85 17.35 11.45 7.19
CA VAL A 85 18.53 11.70 8.01
C VAL A 85 19.66 12.18 7.09
N GLU A 86 20.27 13.31 7.44
CA GLU A 86 21.42 13.89 6.74
C GLU A 86 22.52 14.34 7.73
N ASN A 87 23.57 14.97 7.21
CA ASN A 87 24.77 15.37 7.97
C ASN A 87 25.49 14.19 8.63
N VAL A 88 25.48 13.05 7.96
CA VAL A 88 26.08 11.80 8.44
C VAL A 88 27.60 11.79 8.21
N LYS A 89 28.29 10.93 8.95
CA LYS A 89 29.71 10.60 8.72
C LYS A 89 29.84 9.20 8.11
N ALA A 90 30.87 9.00 7.29
CA ALA A 90 31.19 7.67 6.78
C ALA A 90 31.51 6.72 7.94
N ASP A 91 31.02 5.49 7.85
CA ASP A 91 31.11 4.43 8.87
C ASP A 91 30.45 4.78 10.21
N GLN A 92 29.63 5.83 10.26
CA GLN A 92 28.87 6.17 11.45
C GLN A 92 27.78 5.10 11.67
N ARG A 93 27.90 4.41 12.80
CA ARG A 93 26.94 3.38 13.23
C ARG A 93 26.01 3.96 14.26
N VAL A 94 24.72 3.72 14.11
CA VAL A 94 23.70 4.17 15.04
C VAL A 94 22.64 3.11 15.25
N ILE A 95 21.96 3.18 16.37
CA ILE A 95 20.75 2.45 16.71
C ILE A 95 19.62 3.46 16.78
N PHE A 96 18.57 3.21 16.01
CA PHE A 96 17.33 3.98 16.06
C PHE A 96 16.26 3.15 16.75
N ASN A 97 15.71 3.68 17.84
CA ASN A 97 14.65 3.05 18.63
C ASN A 97 13.33 3.75 18.35
N ILE A 98 12.36 3.08 17.74
CA ILE A 98 10.98 3.59 17.68
C ILE A 98 10.24 3.12 18.94
N VAL A 99 9.95 4.05 19.85
CA VAL A 99 9.59 3.72 21.24
C VAL A 99 8.09 3.83 21.56
N ASN A 100 7.27 4.38 20.66
CA ASN A 100 5.90 4.77 20.96
C ASN A 100 4.82 4.17 20.02
N PHE A 101 5.07 3.00 19.42
CA PHE A 101 4.06 2.29 18.63
C PHE A 101 2.75 2.09 19.39
N SER A 102 1.62 2.40 18.77
CA SER A 102 0.31 2.20 19.39
C SER A 102 -0.25 0.79 19.21
N LYS A 103 0.32 -0.01 18.30
CA LYS A 103 -0.09 -1.41 18.05
C LYS A 103 0.80 -2.39 18.80
N THR A 104 0.17 -3.28 19.57
CA THR A 104 0.89 -4.33 20.31
C THR A 104 1.27 -5.52 19.43
N LYS A 105 0.38 -5.90 18.50
CA LYS A 105 0.64 -6.93 17.48
C LYS A 105 1.16 -6.28 16.19
N SER A 106 2.28 -6.80 15.69
CA SER A 106 2.90 -6.33 14.45
C SER A 106 3.68 -7.46 13.78
N LEU A 107 3.73 -7.44 12.46
CA LEU A 107 4.58 -8.30 11.63
C LEU A 107 6.09 -8.09 11.89
N TYR A 108 6.49 -7.07 12.65
CA TYR A 108 7.87 -6.97 13.16
C TYR A 108 8.27 -8.18 14.02
N ARG A 109 7.32 -8.86 14.66
CA ARG A 109 7.57 -10.14 15.37
C ARG A 109 7.86 -11.30 14.41
N GLU A 110 7.38 -11.18 13.18
CA GLU A 110 7.50 -12.20 12.13
C GLU A 110 8.61 -11.85 11.12
N GLY A 111 9.53 -10.94 11.48
CA GLY A 111 10.68 -10.59 10.67
C GLY A 111 10.49 -9.45 9.66
N MET A 112 9.36 -8.72 9.72
CA MET A 112 9.22 -7.46 8.97
C MET A 112 10.32 -6.48 9.37
N THR A 113 10.78 -5.67 8.42
CA THR A 113 11.78 -4.63 8.68
C THR A 113 11.43 -3.33 7.98
N PRO A 114 11.91 -2.17 8.50
CA PRO A 114 11.77 -0.88 7.82
C PRO A 114 12.42 -0.89 6.45
N LEU A 115 12.00 0.06 5.61
CA LEU A 115 12.64 0.34 4.34
C LEU A 115 13.61 1.50 4.46
N VAL A 116 14.68 1.45 3.67
CA VAL A 116 15.65 2.52 3.52
C VAL A 116 15.95 2.78 2.04
N LYS A 117 16.20 4.03 1.69
CA LYS A 117 16.85 4.45 0.45
C LYS A 117 17.76 5.64 0.72
N SER A 118 18.58 6.03 -0.25
CA SER A 118 19.36 7.26 -0.16
C SER A 118 19.35 8.03 -1.49
N THR A 119 19.83 9.27 -1.49
CA THR A 119 19.94 10.09 -2.71
C THR A 119 20.73 9.39 -3.82
N SER A 120 21.84 8.72 -3.51
CA SER A 120 22.61 7.96 -4.51
C SER A 120 22.03 6.57 -4.81
N ARG A 121 21.14 6.04 -3.95
CA ARG A 121 20.48 4.74 -4.11
C ARG A 121 18.96 4.91 -3.95
N PRO A 122 18.26 5.36 -5.00
CA PRO A 122 16.86 5.79 -4.89
C PRO A 122 15.86 4.64 -4.75
N LYS A 123 16.29 3.38 -4.95
CA LYS A 123 15.44 2.20 -4.81
C LYS A 123 15.28 1.81 -3.34
N TRP A 124 14.05 1.64 -2.90
CA TRP A 124 13.73 1.16 -1.55
C TRP A 124 14.21 -0.28 -1.35
N VAL A 125 14.90 -0.51 -0.24
CA VAL A 125 15.32 -1.84 0.21
C VAL A 125 14.95 -2.04 1.66
N ARG A 126 14.61 -3.28 2.04
CA ARG A 126 14.38 -3.64 3.44
C ARG A 126 15.70 -3.69 4.18
N ILE A 127 15.73 -3.16 5.41
CA ILE A 127 16.86 -3.34 6.31
C ILE A 127 16.99 -4.84 6.62
N PRO A 128 18.20 -5.43 6.63
CA PRO A 128 18.38 -6.84 6.94
C PRO A 128 17.78 -7.20 8.31
N THR A 129 17.01 -8.29 8.38
CA THR A 129 16.31 -8.73 9.60
C THR A 129 17.25 -8.90 10.80
N LYS A 130 18.49 -9.33 10.58
CA LYS A 130 19.51 -9.46 11.63
C LYS A 130 19.90 -8.14 12.32
N HIS A 131 19.53 -6.99 11.75
CA HIS A 131 19.80 -5.66 12.31
C HIS A 131 18.56 -5.01 12.93
N VAL A 132 17.41 -5.71 12.98
CA VAL A 132 16.15 -5.17 13.48
C VAL A 132 15.65 -6.04 14.63
N TYR A 133 15.28 -5.40 15.73
CA TYR A 133 14.82 -6.04 16.94
C TYR A 133 13.46 -5.44 17.34
N TYR A 134 12.53 -6.31 17.75
CA TYR A 134 11.22 -5.88 18.21
C TYR A 134 10.88 -6.56 19.54
N TYR A 135 10.89 -5.79 20.62
CA TYR A 135 10.85 -6.32 21.97
C TYR A 135 10.04 -5.42 22.90
N ARG A 136 9.69 -5.96 24.07
CA ARG A 136 8.98 -5.20 25.11
C ARG A 136 10.02 -4.57 26.04
N CYS A 137 10.06 -3.24 26.11
CA CYS A 137 11.04 -2.53 26.93
C CYS A 137 10.39 -2.04 28.24
N PRO A 138 10.88 -2.48 29.42
CA PRO A 138 10.37 -2.00 30.72
C PRO A 138 10.48 -0.48 30.87
N ASP A 139 11.58 0.10 30.42
CA ASP A 139 11.91 1.52 30.60
C ASP A 139 11.01 2.45 29.77
N HIS A 140 10.45 1.95 28.66
CA HIS A 140 9.44 2.67 27.87
C HIS A 140 8.01 2.26 28.26
N ARG A 141 7.69 2.30 29.56
CA ARG A 141 6.34 1.97 30.10
C ARG A 141 5.84 0.57 29.68
N LYS A 142 6.74 -0.40 29.51
CA LYS A 142 6.44 -1.76 29.01
C LYS A 142 5.80 -1.76 27.61
N ASN A 143 6.00 -0.72 26.80
CA ASN A 143 5.61 -0.68 25.41
C ASN A 143 6.54 -1.55 24.55
N TYR A 144 6.09 -1.84 23.32
CA TYR A 144 6.94 -2.45 22.32
C TYR A 144 7.83 -1.40 21.67
N VAL A 145 9.12 -1.70 21.58
CA VAL A 145 10.14 -0.91 20.91
C VAL A 145 10.62 -1.65 19.68
N MET A 146 10.76 -0.94 18.56
CA MET A 146 11.43 -1.46 17.37
C MET A 146 12.78 -0.74 17.22
N SER A 147 13.87 -1.47 17.41
CA SER A 147 15.22 -0.95 17.27
C SER A 147 15.83 -1.45 15.97
N PHE A 148 16.56 -0.59 15.26
CA PHE A 148 17.33 -1.01 14.11
C PHE A 148 18.71 -0.37 14.07
N ALA A 149 19.71 -1.22 13.86
CA ALA A 149 21.09 -0.79 13.68
C ALA A 149 21.33 -0.40 12.21
N PHE A 150 21.96 0.76 12.00
CA PHE A 150 22.26 1.27 10.68
C PHE A 150 23.70 1.81 10.62
N CYS A 151 24.37 1.59 9.49
CA CYS A 151 25.71 2.10 9.23
C CYS A 151 25.65 3.02 8.01
N PHE A 152 25.90 4.31 8.22
CA PHE A 152 26.00 5.27 7.14
C PHE A 152 27.33 5.08 6.40
N ASP A 153 27.29 5.14 5.07
CA ASP A 153 28.43 4.86 4.21
C ASP A 153 28.79 6.01 3.28
N LYS A 154 27.86 6.94 3.02
CA LYS A 154 28.07 8.10 2.14
C LYS A 154 27.65 9.39 2.80
N GLU A 155 28.62 10.27 3.02
CA GLU A 155 28.42 11.53 3.75
C GLU A 155 27.62 12.59 2.98
N THR A 156 27.60 12.49 1.66
CA THR A 156 26.82 13.38 0.79
C THR A 156 25.37 12.94 0.65
N ASP A 157 25.03 11.76 1.15
CA ASP A 157 23.71 11.19 0.98
C ASP A 157 22.73 11.67 2.06
N VAL A 158 21.49 11.88 1.62
CA VAL A 158 20.32 11.94 2.52
C VAL A 158 19.67 10.57 2.51
N TYR A 159 19.54 9.96 3.68
CA TYR A 159 18.93 8.64 3.85
C TYR A 159 17.47 8.82 4.24
N GLN A 160 16.57 8.07 3.63
CA GLN A 160 15.15 8.08 3.98
C GLN A 160 14.75 6.72 4.53
N PHE A 161 14.06 6.73 5.66
CA PHE A 161 13.54 5.53 6.34
C PHE A 161 12.02 5.58 6.36
N SER A 162 11.37 4.43 6.12
CA SER A 162 9.91 4.35 6.07
C SER A 162 9.37 3.03 6.60
N TYR A 163 8.14 3.07 7.14
CA TYR A 163 7.40 1.89 7.60
C TYR A 163 7.10 0.90 6.46
N CYS A 164 6.64 1.42 5.31
CA CYS A 164 6.41 0.68 4.06
C CYS A 164 6.65 1.61 2.86
N TYR A 165 6.55 1.12 1.62
CA TYR A 165 6.84 1.90 0.41
C TYR A 165 5.91 3.12 0.36
N PRO A 166 6.42 4.36 0.43
CA PRO A 166 5.56 5.54 0.41
C PRO A 166 4.88 5.72 -0.95
N TYR A 167 3.59 6.02 -0.90
CA TYR A 167 2.79 6.40 -2.06
C TYR A 167 2.01 7.67 -1.69
N SER A 168 2.53 8.80 -2.15
CA SER A 168 2.04 10.14 -1.81
C SER A 168 0.85 10.56 -2.68
N TYR A 169 0.13 11.60 -2.27
CA TYR A 169 -0.95 12.17 -3.07
C TYR A 169 -0.42 12.82 -4.35
N THR A 170 0.70 13.55 -4.28
CA THR A 170 1.36 14.10 -5.48
C THR A 170 1.78 13.01 -6.46
N ARG A 171 2.31 11.88 -5.98
CA ARG A 171 2.61 10.72 -6.84
C ARG A 171 1.36 10.23 -7.56
N LEU A 172 0.22 10.11 -6.85
CA LEU A 172 -1.05 9.73 -7.45
C LEU A 172 -1.48 10.73 -8.53
N GLN A 173 -1.49 12.03 -8.21
CA GLN A 173 -1.93 13.06 -9.16
C GLN A 173 -1.08 13.03 -10.43
N ASN A 174 0.25 12.99 -10.31
CA ASN A 174 1.15 12.87 -11.46
C ASN A 174 0.89 11.59 -12.28
N TYR A 175 0.60 10.47 -11.62
CA TYR A 175 0.25 9.22 -12.29
C TYR A 175 -1.05 9.35 -13.09
N LEU A 176 -2.10 9.92 -12.49
CA LEU A 176 -3.38 10.16 -13.16
C LEU A 176 -3.27 11.17 -14.30
N ASP A 177 -2.53 12.27 -14.11
CA ASP A 177 -2.25 13.26 -15.14
C ASP A 177 -1.54 12.63 -16.36
N ASN A 178 -0.62 11.69 -16.11
CA ASN A 178 0.07 10.97 -17.18
C ASN A 178 -0.85 10.01 -17.93
N ILE A 179 -1.84 9.41 -17.26
CA ILE A 179 -2.87 8.60 -17.92
C ILE A 179 -3.76 9.48 -18.79
N GLU A 180 -4.24 10.60 -18.25
CA GLU A 180 -5.11 11.55 -18.95
C GLU A 180 -4.43 12.12 -20.21
N LYS A 181 -3.13 12.45 -20.14
CA LYS A 181 -2.32 12.90 -21.29
C LYS A 181 -2.22 11.87 -22.42
N ARG A 182 -2.43 10.58 -22.16
CA ARG A 182 -2.44 9.55 -23.20
C ARG A 182 -3.71 9.61 -24.07
N ASN A 183 -4.73 10.36 -23.64
CA ASN A 183 -5.98 10.58 -24.37
C ASN A 183 -6.62 9.28 -24.88
N LEU A 184 -6.74 8.30 -23.98
CA LEU A 184 -7.39 7.02 -24.27
C LEU A 184 -8.90 7.23 -24.23
N ASP A 185 -9.60 6.89 -25.31
CA ASP A 185 -11.05 7.00 -25.47
C ASP A 185 -11.82 6.21 -24.40
N PHE A 186 -11.27 5.09 -23.93
CA PHE A 186 -11.84 4.23 -22.90
C PHE A 186 -11.48 4.61 -21.45
N VAL A 187 -10.89 5.78 -21.20
CA VAL A 187 -10.55 6.27 -19.84
C VAL A 187 -11.05 7.69 -19.65
N GLN A 188 -11.81 7.91 -18.58
CA GLN A 188 -12.23 9.23 -18.14
C GLN A 188 -11.82 9.45 -16.70
N ARG A 189 -11.39 10.68 -16.39
CA ARG A 189 -11.05 11.11 -15.03
C ARG A 189 -12.02 12.20 -14.61
N GLU A 190 -12.73 11.95 -13.51
CA GLU A 190 -13.73 12.85 -12.97
C GLU A 190 -13.30 13.39 -11.61
N LEU A 191 -13.69 14.64 -11.31
CA LEU A 191 -13.61 15.20 -9.97
C LEU A 191 -14.93 14.92 -9.25
N VAL A 192 -14.91 14.02 -8.26
CA VAL A 192 -16.12 13.67 -7.50
C VAL A 192 -16.38 14.67 -6.38
N ALA A 193 -15.33 15.08 -5.67
CA ALA A 193 -15.42 16.01 -4.57
C ALA A 193 -14.05 16.64 -4.26
N LEU A 194 -14.06 17.60 -3.35
CA LEU A 194 -12.87 18.11 -2.70
C LEU A 194 -12.82 17.63 -1.24
N SER A 195 -11.63 17.29 -0.76
CA SER A 195 -11.37 17.00 0.64
C SER A 195 -11.50 18.26 1.50
N VAL A 196 -11.36 18.11 2.83
CA VAL A 196 -11.42 19.25 3.75
C VAL A 196 -10.35 20.28 3.42
N GLN A 197 -9.13 19.85 3.05
CA GLN A 197 -8.06 20.75 2.58
C GLN A 197 -8.07 20.99 1.06
N GLN A 198 -9.21 20.85 0.40
CA GLN A 198 -9.38 21.16 -1.02
C GLN A 198 -8.52 20.29 -1.97
N ARG A 199 -8.15 19.07 -1.56
CA ARG A 199 -7.52 18.10 -2.46
C ARG A 199 -8.58 17.36 -3.26
N ARG A 200 -8.28 17.06 -4.52
CA ARG A 200 -9.18 16.35 -5.43
C ARG A 200 -9.43 14.93 -4.94
N LEU A 201 -10.71 14.55 -4.93
CA LEU A 201 -11.13 13.16 -4.97
C LEU A 201 -11.40 12.78 -6.42
N ASP A 202 -10.43 12.10 -7.04
CA ASP A 202 -10.57 11.65 -8.43
C ASP A 202 -11.29 10.30 -8.50
N LEU A 203 -12.13 10.15 -9.52
CA LEU A 203 -12.72 8.90 -9.97
C LEU A 203 -12.21 8.61 -11.38
N LEU A 204 -11.67 7.42 -11.60
CA LEU A 204 -11.41 6.90 -12.94
C LEU A 204 -12.58 6.04 -13.39
N VAL A 205 -13.10 6.34 -14.58
CA VAL A 205 -14.03 5.48 -15.31
C VAL A 205 -13.25 4.82 -16.44
N ILE A 206 -13.19 3.48 -16.45
CA ILE A 206 -12.46 2.70 -17.45
C ILE A 206 -13.43 1.71 -18.09
N THR A 207 -13.78 1.95 -19.35
CA THR A 207 -14.76 1.15 -20.11
C THR A 207 -14.75 1.53 -21.58
N ASN A 208 -15.25 0.65 -22.46
CA ASN A 208 -15.57 1.05 -23.83
C ASN A 208 -16.71 2.10 -23.81
N PRO A 209 -16.55 3.27 -24.49
CA PRO A 209 -17.57 4.32 -24.50
C PRO A 209 -18.98 3.87 -24.90
N GLU A 210 -19.09 2.83 -25.74
CA GLU A 210 -20.39 2.26 -26.13
C GLU A 210 -21.21 1.80 -24.92
N ASN A 211 -20.56 1.37 -23.83
CA ASN A 211 -21.24 0.97 -22.60
C ASN A 211 -21.85 2.14 -21.82
N LEU A 212 -21.49 3.39 -22.15
CA LEU A 212 -21.99 4.59 -21.49
C LEU A 212 -23.19 5.20 -22.21
N GLU A 213 -23.61 4.63 -23.34
CA GLU A 213 -24.78 5.10 -24.08
C GLU A 213 -26.06 4.92 -23.23
N PRO A 214 -27.05 5.84 -23.31
CA PRO A 214 -28.22 5.85 -22.41
C PRO A 214 -29.09 4.58 -22.46
N GLU A 215 -29.02 3.86 -23.57
CA GLU A 215 -29.82 2.67 -23.87
C GLU A 215 -29.17 1.37 -23.35
N GLU A 216 -27.88 1.41 -23.03
CA GLU A 216 -27.11 0.27 -22.60
C GLU A 216 -27.20 0.05 -21.09
N LYS A 217 -27.33 -1.22 -20.69
CA LYS A 217 -27.30 -1.59 -19.27
C LYS A 217 -25.85 -1.70 -18.79
N GLN A 218 -25.50 -0.86 -17.83
CA GLN A 218 -24.16 -0.80 -17.28
C GLN A 218 -23.98 -1.84 -16.18
N LYS A 219 -22.99 -2.72 -16.33
CA LYS A 219 -22.53 -3.58 -15.24
C LYS A 219 -21.27 -2.99 -14.61
N VAL A 220 -21.41 -2.46 -13.40
CA VAL A 220 -20.39 -1.64 -12.74
C VAL A 220 -19.60 -2.46 -11.72
N VAL A 221 -18.27 -2.34 -11.80
CA VAL A 221 -17.34 -2.76 -10.75
C VAL A 221 -16.76 -1.51 -10.09
N PHE A 222 -17.14 -1.28 -8.84
CA PHE A 222 -16.70 -0.12 -8.07
C PHE A 222 -15.56 -0.48 -7.11
N LEU A 223 -14.46 0.25 -7.18
CA LEU A 223 -13.25 0.01 -6.40
C LEU A 223 -12.84 1.26 -5.63
N THR A 224 -12.49 1.11 -4.36
CA THR A 224 -11.93 2.18 -3.54
C THR A 224 -10.61 1.76 -2.90
N ALA A 225 -9.72 2.71 -2.67
CA ALA A 225 -8.48 2.45 -1.95
C ALA A 225 -8.09 3.61 -1.02
N ARG A 226 -7.19 3.32 -0.07
CA ARG A 226 -6.57 4.31 0.85
C ARG A 226 -7.57 5.16 1.63
N VAL A 227 -8.61 4.53 2.17
CA VAL A 227 -9.43 5.18 3.21
C VAL A 227 -8.63 5.39 4.50
N HIS A 228 -7.75 4.44 4.84
CA HIS A 228 -6.70 4.63 5.84
C HIS A 228 -5.41 5.13 5.15
N PRO A 229 -4.87 6.29 5.57
CA PRO A 229 -3.74 6.89 4.87
C PRO A 229 -2.43 6.11 4.88
N GLY A 230 -2.07 5.45 5.97
CA GLY A 230 -0.79 4.74 6.10
C GLY A 230 -0.77 3.37 5.44
N GLU A 231 -1.89 2.92 4.88
CA GLU A 231 -2.04 1.62 4.21
C GLU A 231 -1.57 1.71 2.75
N THR A 232 -0.32 2.12 2.56
CA THR A 232 0.27 2.36 1.23
C THR A 232 0.25 1.16 0.28
N PRO A 233 0.34 -0.12 0.71
CA PRO A 233 0.17 -1.27 -0.19
C PRO A 233 -1.11 -1.21 -1.04
N ALA A 234 -2.22 -0.68 -0.48
CA ALA A 234 -3.48 -0.53 -1.20
C ALA A 234 -3.36 0.35 -2.45
N SER A 235 -2.51 1.38 -2.44
CA SER A 235 -2.27 2.21 -3.62
C SER A 235 -1.56 1.45 -4.73
N TYR A 236 -0.62 0.58 -4.39
CA TYR A 236 0.08 -0.22 -5.39
C TYR A 236 -0.82 -1.31 -5.98
N VAL A 237 -1.64 -1.96 -5.16
CA VAL A 237 -2.68 -2.88 -5.66
C VAL A 237 -3.64 -2.13 -6.60
N CYS A 238 -4.14 -0.97 -6.19
CA CYS A 238 -5.02 -0.15 -7.01
C CYS A 238 -4.37 0.30 -8.33
N GLN A 239 -3.12 0.74 -8.29
CA GLN A 239 -2.36 1.07 -9.49
C GLN A 239 -2.20 -0.13 -10.42
N GLY A 240 -1.91 -1.32 -9.88
CA GLY A 240 -1.84 -2.55 -10.68
C GLY A 240 -3.14 -2.89 -11.39
N ILE A 241 -4.29 -2.67 -10.74
CA ILE A 241 -5.62 -2.82 -11.37
C ILE A 241 -5.75 -1.85 -12.55
N ILE A 242 -5.49 -0.56 -12.31
CA ILE A 242 -5.62 0.49 -13.33
C ILE A 242 -4.69 0.20 -14.52
N ASP A 243 -3.41 -0.07 -14.26
CA ASP A 243 -2.40 -0.35 -15.29
C ASP A 243 -2.79 -1.54 -16.17
N PHE A 244 -3.37 -2.60 -15.58
CA PHE A 244 -3.90 -3.72 -16.35
C PHE A 244 -5.12 -3.33 -17.18
N LEU A 245 -6.10 -2.67 -16.56
CA LEU A 245 -7.35 -2.30 -17.24
C LEU A 245 -7.14 -1.30 -18.37
N ILE A 246 -6.09 -0.47 -18.35
CA ILE A 246 -5.76 0.46 -19.46
C ILE A 246 -4.78 -0.12 -20.47
N SER A 247 -4.30 -1.35 -20.25
CA SER A 247 -3.35 -2.00 -21.14
C SER A 247 -3.99 -2.49 -22.45
N SER A 248 -3.14 -2.87 -23.40
CA SER A 248 -3.53 -3.54 -24.64
C SER A 248 -3.84 -5.03 -24.46
N HIS A 249 -3.74 -5.57 -23.24
CA HIS A 249 -3.94 -6.98 -22.96
C HIS A 249 -5.34 -7.45 -23.41
N PRO A 250 -5.48 -8.60 -24.11
CA PRO A 250 -6.78 -9.05 -24.64
C PRO A 250 -7.86 -9.19 -23.57
N ILE A 251 -7.52 -9.72 -22.40
CA ILE A 251 -8.46 -9.79 -21.26
C ILE A 251 -8.94 -8.40 -20.84
N ALA A 252 -8.05 -7.40 -20.77
CA ALA A 252 -8.43 -6.05 -20.39
C ALA A 252 -9.39 -5.43 -21.41
N LYS A 253 -9.19 -5.69 -22.71
CA LYS A 253 -10.14 -5.28 -23.76
C LYS A 253 -11.52 -5.91 -23.56
N ILE A 254 -11.58 -7.23 -23.41
CA ILE A 254 -12.85 -7.95 -23.17
C ILE A 254 -13.58 -7.41 -21.94
N LEU A 255 -12.85 -7.15 -20.85
CA LEU A 255 -13.43 -6.56 -19.65
C LEU A 255 -13.99 -5.16 -19.90
N ARG A 256 -13.25 -4.30 -20.61
CA ARG A 256 -13.73 -2.95 -20.98
C ARG A 256 -14.93 -2.98 -21.91
N ASP A 257 -15.04 -3.99 -22.77
CA ASP A 257 -16.16 -4.15 -23.71
C ASP A 257 -17.47 -4.55 -23.01
N HIS A 258 -17.43 -5.08 -21.78
CA HIS A 258 -18.63 -5.59 -21.09
C HIS A 258 -18.90 -4.92 -19.74
N LEU A 259 -17.92 -4.23 -19.16
CA LEU A 259 -17.98 -3.72 -17.79
C LEU A 259 -17.59 -2.26 -17.71
N VAL A 260 -18.15 -1.57 -16.73
CA VAL A 260 -17.80 -0.21 -16.37
C VAL A 260 -17.03 -0.23 -15.05
N PHE A 261 -15.70 -0.03 -15.11
CA PHE A 261 -14.90 0.08 -13.89
C PHE A 261 -14.90 1.51 -13.39
N LYS A 262 -15.32 1.71 -12.14
CA LYS A 262 -15.31 2.99 -11.43
C LYS A 262 -14.36 2.89 -10.24
N ILE A 263 -13.25 3.63 -10.28
CA ILE A 263 -12.13 3.47 -9.35
C ILE A 263 -11.82 4.79 -8.65
N VAL A 264 -11.95 4.82 -7.31
CA VAL A 264 -11.48 5.92 -6.46
C VAL A 264 -10.14 5.51 -5.85
N PRO A 265 -8.99 5.99 -6.38
CA PRO A 265 -7.68 5.46 -5.99
C PRO A 265 -7.22 5.89 -4.59
N MET A 266 -7.81 6.97 -4.06
CA MET A 266 -7.45 7.51 -2.75
C MET A 266 -8.61 8.24 -2.09
N LEU A 267 -9.30 7.57 -1.15
CA LEU A 267 -10.43 8.14 -0.40
C LEU A 267 -10.01 9.21 0.63
N ASN A 268 -8.77 9.16 1.13
CA ASN A 268 -8.30 10.04 2.20
C ASN A 268 -7.04 10.84 1.82
N PRO A 269 -7.10 11.73 0.81
CA PRO A 269 -5.94 12.46 0.34
C PRO A 269 -5.31 13.36 1.41
N ASP A 270 -6.12 13.92 2.32
CA ASP A 270 -5.61 14.78 3.39
C ASP A 270 -4.77 14.02 4.41
N GLY A 271 -5.28 12.89 4.90
CA GLY A 271 -4.52 12.07 5.82
C GLY A 271 -3.24 11.52 5.19
N VAL A 272 -3.25 11.23 3.88
CA VAL A 272 -2.06 10.79 3.14
C VAL A 272 -1.01 11.88 3.08
N TYR A 273 -1.41 13.10 2.72
CA TYR A 273 -0.50 14.23 2.64
C TYR A 273 0.16 14.53 4.00
N LEU A 274 -0.61 14.44 5.09
CA LEU A 274 -0.13 14.70 6.45
C LEU A 274 0.78 13.60 7.02
N GLY A 275 0.83 12.42 6.41
CA GLY A 275 1.54 11.28 6.98
C GLY A 275 0.82 10.68 8.19
N ASN A 276 -0.52 10.71 8.21
CA ASN A 276 -1.30 9.94 9.17
C ASN A 276 -1.22 8.43 8.84
N TYR A 277 -1.56 7.57 9.79
CA TYR A 277 -1.71 6.14 9.58
C TYR A 277 -3.16 5.74 9.28
N ARG A 278 -4.13 6.25 10.03
CA ARG A 278 -5.51 5.75 10.03
C ARG A 278 -6.56 6.82 9.80
N CYS A 279 -6.36 8.01 10.35
CA CYS A 279 -7.40 9.02 10.44
C CYS A 279 -7.35 10.07 9.31
N SER A 280 -8.49 10.70 9.05
CA SER A 280 -8.59 11.94 8.27
C SER A 280 -7.90 13.12 8.97
N LEU A 281 -7.90 14.29 8.32
CA LEU A 281 -7.42 15.55 8.92
C LEU A 281 -8.05 15.81 10.29
N MET A 282 -9.35 15.57 10.43
CA MET A 282 -10.12 15.86 11.65
C MET A 282 -10.02 14.74 12.70
N GLY A 283 -9.17 13.72 12.50
CA GLY A 283 -8.97 12.65 13.47
C GLY A 283 -9.97 11.50 13.40
N PHE A 284 -10.84 11.46 12.39
CA PHE A 284 -11.83 10.40 12.23
C PHE A 284 -11.28 9.19 11.45
N ASP A 285 -11.58 7.98 11.94
CA ASP A 285 -11.45 6.75 11.14
C ASP A 285 -12.60 6.72 10.11
N LEU A 286 -12.31 7.11 8.86
CA LEU A 286 -13.32 7.20 7.82
C LEU A 286 -14.04 5.86 7.57
N ASN A 287 -13.36 4.73 7.75
CA ASN A 287 -13.98 3.41 7.61
C ASN A 287 -14.83 2.99 8.83
N ARG A 288 -15.27 3.96 9.65
CA ARG A 288 -16.33 3.80 10.68
C ARG A 288 -17.53 4.71 10.42
N HIS A 289 -17.49 5.54 9.38
CA HIS A 289 -18.46 6.60 9.14
C HIS A 289 -19.25 6.41 7.85
N TRP A 290 -19.23 5.20 7.25
CA TRP A 290 -20.01 4.93 6.04
C TRP A 290 -21.52 4.96 6.27
N MET A 291 -22.02 4.66 7.48
CA MET A 291 -23.46 4.71 7.78
C MET A 291 -24.04 6.11 7.58
N GLU A 292 -23.42 7.13 8.18
CA GLU A 292 -23.87 8.51 8.12
C GLU A 292 -22.66 9.45 7.95
N PRO A 293 -22.06 9.51 6.74
CA PRO A 293 -20.96 10.43 6.49
C PRO A 293 -21.46 11.87 6.52
N SER A 294 -20.68 12.77 7.10
CA SER A 294 -20.98 14.21 7.09
C SER A 294 -20.37 14.84 5.82
N PRO A 295 -21.11 15.66 5.06
CA PRO A 295 -20.56 16.36 3.89
C PRO A 295 -19.45 17.35 4.26
N TRP A 296 -19.37 17.80 5.53
CA TRP A 296 -18.37 18.76 6.00
C TRP A 296 -17.15 18.08 6.61
N ALA A 297 -17.34 17.03 7.41
CA ALA A 297 -16.25 16.33 8.08
C ALA A 297 -15.66 15.19 7.24
N HIS A 298 -16.49 14.56 6.40
CA HIS A 298 -16.15 13.41 5.57
C HIS A 298 -16.55 13.62 4.10
N PRO A 299 -16.22 14.77 3.47
CA PRO A 299 -16.71 15.12 2.13
C PRO A 299 -16.41 14.04 1.09
N THR A 300 -15.22 13.41 1.16
CA THR A 300 -14.82 12.37 0.20
C THR A 300 -15.63 11.08 0.36
N LEU A 301 -15.98 10.73 1.60
CA LEU A 301 -16.79 9.56 1.92
C LEU A 301 -18.27 9.80 1.55
N TYR A 302 -18.77 10.99 1.88
CA TYR A 302 -20.12 11.42 1.57
C TYR A 302 -20.40 11.38 0.06
N ALA A 303 -19.51 12.01 -0.73
CA ALA A 303 -19.67 12.06 -2.18
C ALA A 303 -19.56 10.68 -2.83
N THR A 304 -18.58 9.86 -2.43
CA THR A 304 -18.44 8.47 -2.93
C THR A 304 -19.68 7.64 -2.60
N LYS A 305 -20.21 7.75 -1.37
CA LYS A 305 -21.42 7.02 -0.98
C LYS A 305 -22.64 7.47 -1.79
N ASN A 306 -22.85 8.77 -1.95
CA ASN A 306 -23.98 9.27 -2.74
C ASN A 306 -23.90 8.82 -4.20
N LEU A 307 -22.71 8.87 -4.81
CA LEU A 307 -22.50 8.36 -6.16
C LEU A 307 -22.91 6.88 -6.28
N LEU A 308 -22.52 6.04 -5.33
CA LEU A 308 -22.92 4.62 -5.29
C LEU A 308 -24.44 4.45 -5.16
N LEU A 309 -25.08 5.20 -4.27
CA LEU A 309 -26.54 5.12 -4.09
C LEU A 309 -27.32 5.70 -5.28
N GLU A 310 -26.78 6.69 -5.98
CA GLU A 310 -27.37 7.23 -7.20
C GLU A 310 -27.30 6.23 -8.35
N MET A 311 -26.18 5.51 -8.47
CA MET A 311 -26.06 4.41 -9.44
C MET A 311 -27.02 3.26 -9.14
N ASP A 312 -27.13 2.86 -7.87
CA ASP A 312 -28.01 1.76 -7.45
C ASP A 312 -29.50 2.05 -7.70
N ARG A 313 -29.91 3.32 -7.63
CA ARG A 313 -31.28 3.75 -7.96
C ARG A 313 -31.57 3.82 -9.46
N ASN A 314 -30.54 3.79 -10.31
CA ASN A 314 -30.71 3.89 -11.75
C ASN A 314 -30.96 2.49 -12.34
N GLU A 315 -32.15 2.25 -12.90
CA GLU A 315 -32.55 0.94 -13.45
C GLU A 315 -31.66 0.44 -14.61
N ASN A 316 -30.90 1.34 -15.25
CA ASN A 316 -29.94 1.01 -16.31
C ASN A 316 -28.53 0.72 -15.76
N VAL A 317 -28.30 0.82 -14.45
CA VAL A 317 -26.99 0.61 -13.83
C VAL A 317 -27.10 -0.48 -12.76
N GLU A 318 -26.29 -1.51 -12.90
CA GLU A 318 -26.15 -2.57 -11.91
C GLU A 318 -24.76 -2.46 -11.27
N VAL A 319 -24.70 -2.04 -10.01
CA VAL A 319 -23.45 -2.07 -9.23
C VAL A 319 -23.22 -3.50 -8.74
N ASP A 320 -22.50 -4.30 -9.51
CA ASP A 320 -22.32 -5.72 -9.22
C ASP A 320 -21.25 -5.95 -8.13
N PHE A 321 -20.18 -5.15 -8.14
CA PHE A 321 -19.12 -5.24 -7.14
C PHE A 321 -18.83 -3.91 -6.47
N TYR A 322 -18.58 -3.98 -5.16
CA TYR A 322 -17.86 -2.95 -4.40
C TYR A 322 -16.68 -3.59 -3.67
N ILE A 323 -15.45 -3.17 -3.96
CA ILE A 323 -14.24 -3.67 -3.28
C ILE A 323 -13.45 -2.51 -2.70
N ASP A 324 -13.29 -2.53 -1.37
CA ASP A 324 -12.48 -1.56 -0.63
C ASP A 324 -11.10 -2.15 -0.30
N ILE A 325 -10.03 -1.55 -0.82
CA ILE A 325 -8.66 -2.07 -0.73
C ILE A 325 -7.91 -1.42 0.45
N HIS A 326 -7.42 -2.27 1.36
CA HIS A 326 -6.76 -1.96 2.63
C HIS A 326 -5.41 -2.68 2.75
N ALA A 327 -4.68 -2.40 3.83
CA ALA A 327 -3.47 -3.14 4.19
C ALA A 327 -3.47 -3.63 5.64
N HIS A 328 -2.97 -4.85 5.85
CA HIS A 328 -3.05 -5.55 7.12
C HIS A 328 -1.69 -5.66 7.82
N SER A 329 -1.63 -5.23 9.09
CA SER A 329 -0.37 -5.12 9.84
C SER A 329 0.02 -6.37 10.63
N THR A 330 -0.78 -7.44 10.60
CA THR A 330 -0.54 -8.65 11.41
C THR A 330 -0.64 -9.97 10.66
N LEU A 331 -1.24 -10.00 9.47
CA LEU A 331 -1.40 -11.23 8.68
C LEU A 331 -0.58 -11.10 7.40
N MET A 332 -0.04 -12.23 6.94
CA MET A 332 0.63 -12.36 5.66
C MET A 332 -0.40 -12.55 4.52
N ASN A 333 0.06 -12.46 3.27
CA ASN A 333 -0.74 -12.61 2.05
C ASN A 333 -1.77 -11.48 1.82
N GLY A 334 -2.39 -11.50 0.65
CA GLY A 334 -3.69 -10.87 0.40
C GLY A 334 -4.84 -11.78 0.82
N PHE A 335 -5.94 -11.22 1.30
CA PHE A 335 -7.16 -11.97 1.66
C PHE A 335 -8.37 -11.05 1.68
N MET A 336 -9.58 -11.61 1.68
CA MET A 336 -10.81 -10.81 1.69
C MET A 336 -11.63 -10.96 2.97
N TYR A 337 -12.30 -9.87 3.34
CA TYR A 337 -13.43 -9.91 4.22
C TYR A 337 -14.72 -9.72 3.42
N GLY A 338 -15.67 -10.64 3.57
CA GLY A 338 -17.00 -10.59 2.93
C GLY A 338 -18.14 -10.60 3.95
N ASN A 339 -19.37 -10.46 3.48
CA ASN A 339 -20.56 -10.44 4.35
C ASN A 339 -21.18 -11.83 4.45
N VAL A 340 -21.80 -12.12 5.60
CA VAL A 340 -22.71 -13.27 5.72
C VAL A 340 -24.12 -12.79 5.41
N TYR A 341 -24.78 -13.47 4.48
CA TYR A 341 -26.19 -13.24 4.13
C TYR A 341 -27.04 -14.38 4.70
N ASP A 342 -28.30 -14.09 5.01
CA ASP A 342 -29.25 -15.12 5.46
C ASP A 342 -29.75 -15.97 4.28
N ASP A 343 -29.78 -15.40 3.07
CA ASP A 343 -30.00 -16.14 1.83
C ASP A 343 -28.74 -16.96 1.46
N SER A 344 -28.88 -18.28 1.45
CA SER A 344 -27.81 -19.22 1.12
C SER A 344 -27.31 -19.07 -0.31
N GLY A 345 -28.20 -18.83 -1.28
CA GLY A 345 -27.83 -18.64 -2.68
C GLY A 345 -27.03 -17.36 -2.89
N LYS A 346 -27.39 -16.27 -2.19
CA LYS A 346 -26.61 -15.02 -2.20
C LYS A 346 -25.23 -15.23 -1.59
N PHE A 347 -25.14 -15.94 -0.48
CA PHE A 347 -23.86 -16.27 0.15
C PHE A 347 -22.97 -17.14 -0.74
N GLU A 348 -23.52 -18.17 -1.38
CA GLU A 348 -22.77 -19.04 -2.31
C GLU A 348 -22.17 -18.22 -3.46
N LYS A 349 -22.95 -17.34 -4.09
CA LYS A 349 -22.45 -16.43 -5.15
C LYS A 349 -21.34 -15.50 -4.62
N HIS A 350 -21.52 -14.96 -3.42
CA HIS A 350 -20.54 -14.10 -2.76
C HIS A 350 -19.23 -14.83 -2.40
N ALA A 351 -19.24 -16.15 -2.25
CA ALA A 351 -18.03 -16.92 -1.98
C ALA A 351 -17.21 -17.26 -3.26
N ILE A 352 -17.80 -17.12 -4.45
CA ILE A 352 -17.17 -17.51 -5.71
C ILE A 352 -15.95 -16.63 -6.03
N PHE A 353 -16.09 -15.32 -5.93
CA PHE A 353 -15.04 -14.40 -6.38
C PHE A 353 -13.71 -14.59 -5.61
N PRO A 354 -13.70 -14.66 -4.25
CA PRO A 354 -12.46 -14.94 -3.52
C PRO A 354 -11.84 -16.30 -3.87
N LYS A 355 -12.67 -17.32 -4.18
CA LYS A 355 -12.18 -18.64 -4.61
C LYS A 355 -11.50 -18.59 -5.98
N LEU A 356 -12.05 -17.82 -6.92
CA LEU A 356 -11.42 -17.60 -8.23
C LEU A 356 -10.14 -16.76 -8.11
N LEU A 357 -10.08 -15.83 -7.16
CA LEU A 357 -8.89 -15.03 -6.91
C LEU A 357 -7.74 -15.88 -6.34
N ASP A 358 -8.03 -16.80 -5.42
CA ASP A 358 -7.05 -17.75 -4.87
C ASP A 358 -6.40 -18.63 -5.97
N GLN A 359 -7.15 -18.96 -7.03
CA GLN A 359 -6.62 -19.68 -8.19
C GLN A 359 -5.73 -18.81 -9.09
N ASN A 360 -6.00 -17.50 -9.12
CA ASN A 360 -5.35 -16.55 -10.02
C ASN A 360 -4.17 -15.80 -9.37
N ALA A 361 -4.10 -15.77 -8.04
CA ALA A 361 -3.10 -15.03 -7.29
C ALA A 361 -2.44 -15.92 -6.24
N GLU A 362 -1.19 -16.32 -6.51
CA GLU A 362 -0.37 -17.14 -5.59
C GLU A 362 -0.13 -16.50 -4.22
N ASP A 363 -0.26 -15.18 -4.14
CA ASP A 363 -0.08 -14.39 -2.94
C ASP A 363 -1.39 -14.06 -2.22
N PHE A 364 -2.52 -14.53 -2.75
CA PHE A 364 -3.82 -14.50 -2.08
C PHE A 364 -4.02 -15.73 -1.19
N SER A 365 -4.80 -15.60 -0.12
CA SER A 365 -5.07 -16.67 0.83
C SER A 365 -6.56 -16.81 1.06
N LEU A 366 -7.15 -17.86 0.48
CA LEU A 366 -8.52 -18.25 0.79
C LEU A 366 -8.68 -18.66 2.27
N ASN A 367 -7.66 -19.25 2.89
CA ASN A 367 -7.69 -19.64 4.31
C ASN A 367 -7.84 -18.44 5.26
N ASN A 368 -7.22 -17.30 4.92
CA ASN A 368 -7.37 -16.07 5.70
C ASN A 368 -8.63 -15.27 5.30
N THR A 369 -9.31 -15.64 4.22
CA THR A 369 -10.54 -15.00 3.78
C THR A 369 -11.69 -15.37 4.70
N ASN A 370 -12.42 -14.36 5.19
CA ASN A 370 -13.42 -14.55 6.23
C ASN A 370 -14.71 -13.77 5.93
N PHE A 371 -15.85 -14.45 6.07
CA PHE A 371 -17.17 -13.85 5.96
C PHE A 371 -17.77 -13.68 7.36
N ASN A 372 -18.17 -12.45 7.70
CA ASN A 372 -18.70 -12.15 9.04
C ASN A 372 -19.84 -11.11 9.03
N ARG A 373 -20.56 -11.06 10.15
CA ARG A 373 -21.63 -10.09 10.43
C ARG A 373 -21.37 -9.26 11.72
N ASP A 374 -20.12 -9.13 12.13
CA ASP A 374 -19.67 -8.41 13.34
C ASP A 374 -20.26 -7.00 13.47
N SER A 375 -20.91 -6.68 14.59
CA SER A 375 -21.55 -5.39 14.83
C SER A 375 -20.57 -4.21 14.85
N VAL A 376 -19.36 -4.42 15.38
CA VAL A 376 -18.28 -3.40 15.44
C VAL A 376 -17.82 -2.98 14.04
N LYS A 377 -18.13 -3.78 13.01
CA LYS A 377 -17.81 -3.50 11.61
C LYS A 377 -18.98 -2.91 10.83
N ALA A 378 -20.14 -2.66 11.43
CA ALA A 378 -21.32 -2.15 10.72
C ALA A 378 -21.06 -0.83 9.98
N GLY A 379 -20.22 0.04 10.54
CA GLY A 379 -19.81 1.32 9.94
C GLY A 379 -18.74 1.27 8.87
N THR A 380 -18.26 0.08 8.46
CA THR A 380 -17.28 -0.05 7.37
C THR A 380 -17.97 -0.02 6.01
N GLY A 381 -17.25 0.37 4.95
CA GLY A 381 -17.81 0.49 3.60
C GLY A 381 -18.48 -0.81 3.13
N ARG A 382 -17.74 -1.92 3.21
CA ARG A 382 -18.25 -3.28 2.93
C ARG A 382 -19.59 -3.60 3.60
N ARG A 383 -19.76 -3.21 4.87
CA ARG A 383 -20.94 -3.59 5.67
C ARG A 383 -22.10 -2.65 5.48
N THR A 384 -21.84 -1.35 5.43
CA THR A 384 -22.89 -0.37 5.15
C THR A 384 -23.42 -0.55 3.74
N LEU A 385 -22.53 -0.58 2.73
CA LEU A 385 -22.95 -0.69 1.33
C LEU A 385 -23.57 -2.05 1.02
N GLY A 386 -23.10 -3.14 1.64
CA GLY A 386 -23.75 -4.45 1.49
C GLY A 386 -25.17 -4.54 2.06
N GLY A 387 -25.62 -3.54 2.83
CA GLY A 387 -27.01 -3.40 3.26
C GLY A 387 -27.76 -2.24 2.58
N CYS A 388 -27.09 -1.45 1.75
CA CYS A 388 -27.69 -0.32 1.03
C CYS A 388 -27.78 -0.53 -0.48
N LEU A 389 -26.92 -1.36 -1.06
CA LEU A 389 -26.90 -1.67 -2.49
C LEU A 389 -27.61 -3.00 -2.73
N ASP A 390 -28.42 -3.04 -3.79
CA ASP A 390 -29.19 -4.22 -4.14
C ASP A 390 -28.29 -5.25 -4.83
N GLU A 391 -28.29 -6.49 -4.31
CA GLU A 391 -27.56 -7.65 -4.85
C GLU A 391 -26.03 -7.52 -5.02
N SER A 392 -25.40 -6.37 -4.72
CA SER A 392 -23.96 -6.15 -4.88
C SER A 392 -23.09 -7.05 -4.01
N HIS A 393 -21.99 -7.53 -4.60
CA HIS A 393 -20.93 -8.19 -3.87
C HIS A 393 -19.95 -7.17 -3.25
N CYS A 394 -20.11 -6.93 -1.94
CA CYS A 394 -19.27 -6.02 -1.18
C CYS A 394 -18.14 -6.74 -0.44
N TYR A 395 -16.88 -6.38 -0.72
CA TYR A 395 -15.70 -6.93 -0.05
C TYR A 395 -14.78 -5.85 0.51
N THR A 396 -13.98 -6.23 1.50
CA THR A 396 -12.72 -5.55 1.83
C THR A 396 -11.58 -6.46 1.40
N LEU A 397 -10.70 -5.98 0.52
CA LEU A 397 -9.45 -6.66 0.19
C LEU A 397 -8.35 -6.15 1.12
N GLU A 398 -7.76 -7.03 1.91
CA GLU A 398 -6.63 -6.74 2.78
C GLU A 398 -5.35 -7.29 2.17
N VAL A 399 -4.26 -6.53 2.21
CA VAL A 399 -2.93 -7.00 1.80
C VAL A 399 -1.87 -6.76 2.88
N SER A 400 -1.05 -7.76 3.15
CA SER A 400 0.04 -7.69 4.14
C SER A 400 1.02 -6.54 3.87
N PHE A 401 1.45 -5.83 4.93
CA PHE A 401 2.55 -4.86 4.87
C PHE A 401 3.94 -5.49 4.66
N PHE A 402 4.07 -6.80 4.90
CA PHE A 402 5.37 -7.46 4.94
C PHE A 402 5.55 -8.43 3.78
N SER A 403 4.89 -9.58 3.87
CA SER A 403 5.19 -10.76 3.08
C SER A 403 3.94 -11.57 2.76
N TYR A 404 4.10 -12.48 1.82
CA TYR A 404 3.14 -13.51 1.45
C TYR A 404 3.82 -14.88 1.38
N LEU A 405 3.03 -15.92 1.56
CA LEU A 405 3.42 -17.31 1.34
C LEU A 405 2.75 -17.79 0.06
N THR A 406 3.52 -18.36 -0.86
CA THR A 406 2.92 -19.04 -2.02
C THR A 406 2.42 -20.42 -1.63
N ASN A 407 1.40 -20.91 -2.33
CA ASN A 407 0.85 -22.24 -2.09
C ASN A 407 1.94 -23.32 -2.18
N GLY A 408 2.21 -23.99 -1.06
CA GLY A 408 3.23 -25.05 -0.94
C GLY A 408 4.65 -24.57 -0.60
N ALA A 409 4.90 -23.26 -0.49
CA ALA A 409 6.19 -22.74 -0.04
C ALA A 409 6.28 -22.67 1.49
N SER A 410 7.45 -23.02 2.02
CA SER A 410 7.77 -22.92 3.45
C SER A 410 8.35 -21.56 3.84
N THR A 411 8.76 -20.73 2.87
CA THR A 411 9.44 -19.46 3.09
C THR A 411 8.59 -18.30 2.61
N ALA A 412 8.34 -17.33 3.49
CA ALA A 412 7.60 -16.12 3.15
C ALA A 412 8.45 -15.18 2.29
N LEU A 413 7.87 -14.65 1.22
CA LEU A 413 8.49 -13.68 0.33
C LEU A 413 8.04 -12.27 0.72
N PRO A 414 8.97 -11.33 1.00
CA PRO A 414 8.59 -9.95 1.24
C PRO A 414 7.98 -9.32 -0.01
N TYR A 415 6.89 -8.58 0.17
CA TYR A 415 6.31 -7.78 -0.90
C TYR A 415 7.29 -6.70 -1.38
N THR A 416 7.35 -6.57 -2.70
CA THR A 416 7.92 -5.43 -3.43
C THR A 416 6.79 -4.53 -3.95
N GLU A 417 7.11 -3.31 -4.39
CA GLU A 417 6.14 -2.45 -5.11
C GLU A 417 5.47 -3.21 -6.27
N GLU A 418 6.26 -3.96 -7.04
CA GLU A 418 5.79 -4.76 -8.17
C GLU A 418 4.91 -5.95 -7.75
N ALA A 419 5.23 -6.62 -6.64
CA ALA A 419 4.41 -7.72 -6.14
C ALA A 419 3.02 -7.24 -5.70
N TYR A 420 2.92 -6.06 -5.07
CA TYR A 420 1.62 -5.44 -4.79
C TYR A 420 0.84 -5.12 -6.07
N MET A 421 1.49 -4.55 -7.08
CA MET A 421 0.86 -4.30 -8.38
C MET A 421 0.41 -5.60 -9.06
N LYS A 422 1.19 -6.69 -8.94
CA LYS A 422 0.84 -8.03 -9.46
C LYS A 422 -0.46 -8.54 -8.86
N LEU A 423 -0.66 -8.43 -7.55
CA LEU A 423 -1.93 -8.79 -6.91
C LEU A 423 -3.10 -8.02 -7.51
N GLY A 424 -2.93 -6.71 -7.74
CA GLY A 424 -3.93 -5.86 -8.40
C GLY A 424 -4.28 -6.33 -9.82
N ARG A 425 -3.26 -6.68 -10.62
CA ARG A 425 -3.48 -7.23 -11.96
C ARG A 425 -4.23 -8.56 -11.93
N ASN A 426 -3.89 -9.43 -10.97
CA ASN A 426 -4.56 -10.72 -10.81
C ASN A 426 -6.02 -10.54 -10.39
N LEU A 427 -6.31 -9.63 -9.45
CA LEU A 427 -7.68 -9.25 -9.07
C LEU A 427 -8.49 -8.80 -10.29
N ALA A 428 -7.93 -7.91 -11.12
CA ALA A 428 -8.60 -7.41 -12.32
C ALA A 428 -8.89 -8.54 -13.33
N ARG A 429 -7.94 -9.48 -13.51
CA ARG A 429 -8.12 -10.65 -14.39
C ARG A 429 -9.22 -11.59 -13.89
N THR A 430 -9.37 -11.75 -12.57
CA THR A 430 -10.37 -12.64 -11.97
C THR A 430 -11.81 -12.26 -12.34
N PHE A 431 -12.09 -10.99 -12.64
CA PHE A 431 -13.41 -10.60 -13.15
C PHE A 431 -13.79 -11.34 -14.44
N LEU A 432 -12.84 -11.61 -15.34
CA LEU A 432 -13.15 -12.34 -16.58
C LEU A 432 -13.64 -13.75 -16.26
N ASP A 433 -12.99 -14.43 -15.33
CA ASP A 433 -13.37 -15.79 -14.94
C ASP A 433 -14.73 -15.80 -14.22
N TYR A 434 -14.96 -14.82 -13.35
CA TYR A 434 -16.24 -14.65 -12.67
C TYR A 434 -17.38 -14.44 -13.68
N TYR A 435 -17.23 -13.51 -14.62
CA TYR A 435 -18.28 -13.20 -15.58
C TYR A 435 -18.48 -14.25 -16.67
N LYS A 436 -17.45 -15.06 -16.96
CA LYS A 436 -17.62 -16.28 -17.77
C LYS A 436 -18.41 -17.34 -17.03
N LEU A 437 -18.12 -17.53 -15.74
CA LEU A 437 -18.80 -18.53 -14.90
C LEU A 437 -20.27 -18.18 -14.69
N THR A 438 -20.62 -16.90 -14.54
CA THR A 438 -22.00 -16.43 -14.43
C THR A 438 -22.73 -16.35 -15.78
N GLY A 439 -22.04 -16.57 -16.89
CA GLY A 439 -22.59 -16.55 -18.24
C GLY A 439 -22.81 -15.14 -18.82
N PHE A 440 -22.38 -14.09 -18.13
CA PHE A 440 -22.48 -12.70 -18.61
C PHE A 440 -21.52 -12.43 -19.78
N ILE A 441 -20.28 -12.91 -19.68
CA ILE A 441 -19.31 -12.87 -20.79
C ILE A 441 -19.28 -14.24 -21.46
N SER A 442 -19.54 -14.27 -22.77
CA SER A 442 -19.56 -15.52 -23.54
C SER A 442 -18.21 -16.24 -23.53
N ALA A 443 -18.24 -17.56 -23.29
CA ALA A 443 -17.05 -18.41 -23.27
C ALA A 443 -16.46 -18.70 -24.66
N LYS A 444 -17.12 -18.30 -25.77
CA LYS A 444 -16.58 -18.55 -27.10
C LYS A 444 -15.29 -17.74 -27.31
N PRO A 445 -14.22 -18.35 -27.87
CA PRO A 445 -13.03 -17.59 -28.23
C PRO A 445 -13.44 -16.51 -29.24
N SER A 446 -12.97 -15.29 -29.04
CA SER A 446 -13.12 -14.20 -30.00
C SER A 446 -12.29 -14.49 -31.26
N SER A 447 -12.71 -15.48 -32.03
CA SER A 447 -12.21 -15.81 -33.37
C SER A 447 -13.39 -15.91 -34.31
N SER A 448 -14.06 -14.79 -34.52
CA SER A 448 -14.91 -14.56 -35.69
C SER A 448 -15.14 -13.06 -35.88
N ILE A 449 -14.06 -12.31 -36.03
CA ILE A 449 -14.10 -11.16 -36.94
C ILE A 449 -14.15 -11.79 -38.34
N VAL A 450 -15.35 -12.14 -38.80
CA VAL A 450 -15.59 -12.29 -40.23
C VAL A 450 -15.56 -10.87 -40.78
N PRO A 451 -14.64 -10.51 -41.68
CA PRO A 451 -14.66 -9.19 -42.29
C PRO A 451 -15.99 -9.04 -43.04
N LYS A 452 -16.79 -8.04 -42.69
CA LYS A 452 -17.88 -7.59 -43.58
C LYS A 452 -17.25 -7.29 -44.95
N PRO A 453 -17.79 -7.78 -46.07
CA PRO A 453 -17.23 -7.50 -47.38
C PRO A 453 -17.35 -6.01 -47.66
N GLY A 454 -16.23 -5.29 -47.56
CA GLY A 454 -16.13 -3.89 -47.93
C GLY A 454 -16.28 -3.74 -49.44
N ARG A 455 -17.13 -2.81 -49.87
CA ARG A 455 -17.19 -2.35 -51.26
C ARG A 455 -15.80 -1.86 -51.69
N HIS A 456 -15.15 -2.60 -52.58
CA HIS A 456 -13.94 -2.14 -53.24
C HIS A 456 -14.24 -0.89 -54.08
N SER A 457 -13.64 0.24 -53.70
CA SER A 457 -13.37 1.31 -54.65
C SER A 457 -11.96 1.09 -55.20
N ALA A 458 -11.85 0.96 -56.52
CA ALA A 458 -10.60 0.76 -57.22
C ALA A 458 -9.79 2.07 -57.22
N LYS A 459 -8.80 2.21 -56.33
CA LYS A 459 -7.77 3.24 -56.49
C LYS A 459 -6.39 3.04 -55.85
N ASP A 460 -6.10 1.92 -55.19
CA ASP A 460 -4.77 1.69 -54.58
C ASP A 460 -4.10 0.40 -55.06
N ARG A 461 -3.78 0.33 -56.35
CA ARG A 461 -2.98 -0.78 -56.93
C ARG A 461 -1.57 -0.41 -57.39
N ASN A 462 -1.06 0.81 -57.12
CA ASN A 462 0.25 1.26 -57.64
C ASN A 462 1.21 1.79 -56.58
N LYS A 463 1.41 1.06 -55.47
CA LYS A 463 2.48 1.42 -54.51
C LYS A 463 3.20 0.26 -53.82
N ALA A 464 3.12 -0.95 -54.37
CA ALA A 464 3.68 -2.17 -53.78
C ALA A 464 4.88 -2.79 -54.54
N GLU A 465 5.55 -2.04 -55.43
CA GLU A 465 6.68 -2.57 -56.23
C GLU A 465 7.98 -1.74 -56.12
N ARG A 466 8.20 -0.96 -55.05
CA ARG A 466 9.43 -0.15 -54.94
C ARG A 466 10.07 -0.04 -53.55
N ALA A 467 10.00 -1.09 -52.74
CA ALA A 467 10.68 -1.15 -51.44
C ALA A 467 11.42 -2.48 -51.20
N ALA A 468 11.93 -3.10 -52.27
CA ALA A 468 12.76 -4.30 -52.21
C ALA A 468 14.19 -4.00 -52.67
N SER A 469 14.94 -3.24 -51.86
CA SER A 469 16.41 -3.21 -51.90
C SER A 469 16.94 -2.29 -50.79
N GLU A 470 17.25 -2.84 -49.61
CA GLU A 470 18.41 -2.42 -48.80
C GLU A 470 18.63 -3.37 -47.59
N PRO A 471 19.88 -3.62 -47.15
CA PRO A 471 20.19 -4.70 -46.21
C PRO A 471 20.05 -4.30 -44.74
N LEU A 472 19.63 -5.28 -43.93
CA LEU A 472 19.52 -5.25 -42.48
C LEU A 472 20.88 -4.98 -41.79
N ARG A 473 20.97 -3.90 -41.01
CA ARG A 473 22.01 -3.74 -39.97
C ARG A 473 21.50 -4.35 -38.66
N TYR A 474 22.19 -5.38 -38.21
CA TYR A 474 22.03 -6.00 -36.90
C TYR A 474 22.89 -5.22 -35.90
N SER A 475 22.28 -4.54 -34.93
CA SER A 475 23.00 -3.99 -33.77
C SER A 475 22.74 -4.90 -32.56
N GLN A 476 23.82 -5.52 -32.08
CA GLN A 476 23.92 -6.23 -30.82
C GLN A 476 23.68 -5.27 -29.66
N GLU A 477 22.68 -5.53 -28.82
CA GLU A 477 22.58 -4.98 -27.47
C GLU A 477 21.71 -5.89 -26.59
N GLU A 478 22.16 -7.14 -26.42
CA GLU A 478 21.70 -8.05 -25.36
C GLU A 478 22.94 -8.70 -24.73
N SER A 479 23.53 -8.03 -23.74
CA SER A 479 24.42 -8.64 -22.73
C SER A 479 24.82 -7.63 -21.65
N TYR A 480 23.88 -7.23 -20.79
CA TYR A 480 24.20 -6.48 -19.56
C TYR A 480 23.34 -6.89 -18.35
N GLU A 481 23.02 -8.18 -18.21
CA GLU A 481 22.29 -8.70 -17.04
C GLU A 481 23.01 -9.82 -16.25
N GLN A 482 24.33 -10.00 -16.43
CA GLN A 482 25.09 -11.01 -15.68
C GLN A 482 26.38 -10.50 -15.01
N GLN A 483 26.50 -9.20 -14.74
CA GLN A 483 27.71 -8.65 -14.12
C GLN A 483 27.46 -7.61 -13.00
N GLU A 484 26.46 -7.80 -12.14
CA GLU A 484 26.33 -7.03 -10.89
C GLU A 484 25.92 -7.91 -9.68
N ARG A 485 26.38 -9.15 -9.63
CA ARG A 485 26.32 -10.00 -8.41
C ARG A 485 27.62 -10.02 -7.59
N GLY A 486 28.61 -9.18 -7.94
CA GLY A 486 29.98 -9.26 -7.42
C GLY A 486 30.45 -8.09 -6.56
N ALA A 487 29.56 -7.23 -6.03
CA ALA A 487 29.95 -6.12 -5.14
C ALA A 487 29.48 -6.29 -3.68
N TYR A 488 29.15 -7.52 -3.30
CA TYR A 488 29.04 -7.93 -1.91
C TYR A 488 30.24 -8.82 -1.63
N TYR A 489 31.01 -8.51 -0.58
CA TYR A 489 32.24 -9.18 -0.12
C TYR A 489 33.54 -8.72 -0.78
N THR A 490 34.26 -7.82 -0.11
CA THR A 490 35.71 -7.88 0.07
C THR A 490 36.14 -6.82 1.08
N ALA A 491 36.52 -7.25 2.29
CA ALA A 491 37.61 -6.67 3.09
C ALA A 491 37.67 -7.36 4.47
N SER A 492 38.47 -8.43 4.57
CA SER A 492 39.44 -8.64 5.67
C SER A 492 40.03 -10.06 5.59
N LYS A 493 41.13 -10.23 4.87
CA LYS A 493 42.11 -11.29 5.13
C LYS A 493 43.51 -10.77 4.85
N GLY A 494 44.41 -11.05 5.80
CA GLY A 494 45.82 -10.66 5.87
C GLY A 494 46.04 -9.90 7.19
N THR A 495 46.78 -10.38 8.19
CA THR A 495 47.90 -11.34 8.19
C THR A 495 48.00 -12.06 9.53
N SER A 496 48.45 -13.31 9.45
CA SER A 496 48.91 -14.21 10.50
C SER A 496 50.07 -13.64 11.34
N ASN A 497 50.08 -13.95 12.63
CA ASN A 497 51.29 -14.35 13.33
C ASN A 497 50.95 -15.34 14.45
N GLU A 498 51.80 -16.36 14.52
CA GLU A 498 51.79 -17.54 15.38
C GLU A 498 51.97 -17.19 16.86
N TYR A 499 51.41 -18.01 17.76
CA TYR A 499 52.13 -18.58 18.91
C TYR A 499 51.35 -19.78 19.47
N GLU A 500 52.11 -20.69 20.07
CA GLU A 500 51.88 -22.12 20.25
C GLU A 500 50.84 -22.54 21.32
N SER A 501 50.42 -23.80 21.14
CA SER A 501 49.79 -24.82 22.03
C SER A 501 50.21 -24.83 23.53
N PRO A 502 49.64 -25.67 24.45
CA PRO A 502 48.74 -26.82 24.23
C PRO A 502 47.59 -27.04 25.26
N ALA A 503 46.80 -28.07 24.91
CA ALA A 503 45.85 -28.86 25.69
C ALA A 503 45.98 -28.94 27.22
N SER A 504 44.82 -29.02 27.90
CA SER A 504 44.59 -30.01 28.95
C SER A 504 43.09 -30.22 29.21
N GLN A 505 42.64 -31.47 29.04
CA GLN A 505 41.50 -32.05 29.73
C GLN A 505 41.74 -32.01 31.25
N ARG A 506 40.70 -31.78 32.05
CA ARG A 506 40.26 -32.71 33.13
C ARG A 506 39.08 -32.19 33.96
N HIS A 507 38.09 -33.07 34.03
CA HIS A 507 37.28 -33.50 35.17
C HIS A 507 36.53 -32.53 36.11
N SER A 508 35.29 -32.95 36.33
CA SER A 508 34.39 -32.68 37.44
C SER A 508 34.98 -32.99 38.82
N ARG A 509 34.60 -32.20 39.83
CA ARG A 509 33.83 -32.60 41.03
C ARG A 509 33.82 -31.45 42.06
N HIS A 510 32.72 -31.40 42.82
CA HIS A 510 32.42 -30.77 44.12
C HIS A 510 33.41 -29.70 44.65
N ASN A 511 32.98 -28.51 45.05
CA ASN A 511 31.87 -28.14 45.95
C ASN A 511 31.14 -26.88 45.49
#